data_AF-A0A9J6DIS0-F1
#
_entry.id   AF-A0A9J6DIS0-F1
#
_cell.length_a   1.000
_cell.length_b   1.000
_cell.length_c   1.000
_cell.angle_alpha   90.00
_cell.angle_beta   90.00
_cell.angle_gamma   90.00
#
_symmetry.space_group_name_H-M   'P 1'
#
loop_
_entity.id
_entity.type
_entity.pdbx_description
1 polymer ?
#
loop_
_entity_poly.entity_id
_entity_poly.type
_entity_poly.pdbx_seq_one_letter_code
_entity_poly.pdbx_strand_id
1 'polypeptide(L)'
;MLSVGLFGKYETESDGEEYIGPEDLQLGRRLNIYGRSFLIYDCDDFTKNFYREHFGVEHFDVIDVDIKEEERPQQPVPPHNGFGSPEDTLQSVLRITPRRARKDSRQILEKEGIVLRFQATLDSTLPLDKERSFVICFYPSDETVSILERPLPNSGVPAGKFLRRMRLRKPLNGFPPQSSAAEPRYYGVGDFRVGNVIEAVGRRFIIVRADQFATNYIKRHHMETFANGSPQSATTNGDGRVHGQLPTNFQGEESTPS
;
A
#
# COMPACT_ATOMS: atom_id res chain seq x y z
N MET A 1 -24.06 16.33 77.85
CA MET A 1 -23.26 15.27 77.21
C MET A 1 -22.81 15.79 75.85
N LEU A 2 -21.58 15.49 75.49
CA LEU A 2 -20.70 16.23 74.59
C LEU A 2 -21.25 16.56 73.19
N SER A 3 -21.08 17.83 72.84
CA SER A 3 -20.91 18.33 71.48
C SER A 3 -19.75 17.60 70.78
N VAL A 4 -19.99 17.12 69.56
CA VAL A 4 -18.92 16.78 68.59
C VAL A 4 -19.36 17.28 67.21
N GLY A 5 -19.47 18.60 67.08
CA GLY A 5 -19.43 19.25 65.77
C GLY A 5 -17.99 19.28 65.29
N LEU A 6 -17.62 18.38 64.38
CA LEU A 6 -16.32 18.43 63.70
C LEU A 6 -16.54 18.62 62.19
N PHE A 7 -17.10 19.77 61.84
CA PHE A 7 -16.91 20.34 60.52
C PHE A 7 -15.65 21.19 60.56
N GLY A 8 -14.64 20.78 59.79
CA GLY A 8 -13.56 21.66 59.41
C GLY A 8 -14.16 22.85 58.67
N LYS A 9 -14.14 24.01 59.32
CA LYS A 9 -14.40 25.28 58.66
C LYS A 9 -13.21 25.54 57.76
N TYR A 10 -13.38 25.41 56.45
CA TYR A 10 -12.45 26.03 55.52
C TYR A 10 -12.78 27.53 55.54
N GLU A 11 -12.00 28.29 56.29
CA GLU A 11 -11.97 29.75 56.17
C GLU A 11 -11.33 30.08 54.82
N THR A 12 -12.14 30.42 53.83
CA THR A 12 -11.67 31.08 52.62
C THR A 12 -11.38 32.54 52.95
N GLU A 13 -10.10 32.91 52.91
CA GLU A 13 -9.69 34.32 52.89
C GLU A 13 -10.35 34.98 51.67
N SER A 14 -11.06 36.08 51.91
CA SER A 14 -11.78 36.83 50.87
C SER A 14 -10.82 37.71 50.07
N ASP A 15 -9.95 37.08 49.28
CA ASP A 15 -9.60 37.66 47.99
C ASP A 15 -10.77 37.36 47.05
N GLY A 16 -11.13 38.27 46.15
CA GLY A 16 -12.33 38.18 45.30
C GLY A 16 -12.35 37.03 44.28
N GLU A 17 -11.69 35.91 44.58
CA GLU A 17 -11.66 34.68 43.84
C GLU A 17 -12.78 33.76 44.35
N GLU A 18 -13.90 33.75 43.62
CA GLU A 18 -14.98 32.79 43.83
C GLU A 18 -14.49 31.40 43.39
N TYR A 19 -14.11 30.57 44.36
CA TYR A 19 -13.70 29.20 44.11
C TYR A 19 -14.93 28.30 43.90
N ILE A 20 -14.77 27.30 43.03
CA ILE A 20 -15.82 26.33 42.71
C ILE A 20 -16.14 25.50 43.95
N GLY A 21 -17.39 25.56 44.40
CA GLY A 21 -17.88 24.80 45.54
C GLY A 21 -18.47 23.43 45.15
N PRO A 22 -18.74 22.55 46.13
CA PRO A 22 -19.50 21.33 45.91
C PRO A 22 -20.89 21.57 45.29
N GLU A 23 -21.53 22.69 45.60
CA GLU A 23 -22.81 23.09 45.01
C GLU A 23 -22.74 23.24 43.49
N ASP A 24 -21.61 23.66 42.93
CA ASP A 24 -21.44 23.87 41.49
C ASP A 24 -21.16 22.57 40.73
N LEU A 25 -20.82 21.49 41.45
CA LEU A 25 -20.40 20.19 40.92
C LEU A 25 -21.54 19.16 40.81
N GLN A 26 -22.79 19.62 40.73
CA GLN A 26 -23.97 18.77 40.59
C GLN A 26 -24.05 18.12 39.19
N LEU A 27 -24.62 16.91 39.12
CA LEU A 27 -24.89 16.24 37.85
C LEU A 27 -25.79 17.12 36.96
N GLY A 28 -25.45 17.21 35.68
CA GLY A 28 -26.13 18.03 34.70
C GLY A 28 -25.74 19.51 34.66
N ARG A 29 -24.95 20.00 35.64
CA ARG A 29 -24.39 21.35 35.57
C ARG A 29 -23.19 21.42 34.61
N ARG A 30 -23.06 22.59 33.98
CA ARG A 30 -21.91 22.95 33.15
C ARG A 30 -20.99 23.85 33.94
N LEU A 31 -19.74 23.42 34.10
CA LEU A 31 -18.72 24.13 34.83
C LEU A 31 -17.69 24.72 33.87
N ASN A 32 -17.31 25.98 34.06
CA ASN A 32 -16.26 26.61 33.26
C ASN A 32 -14.91 26.51 33.98
N ILE A 33 -14.00 25.68 33.48
CA ILE A 33 -12.65 25.51 34.04
C ILE A 33 -11.65 26.02 33.01
N TYR A 34 -10.86 27.04 33.36
CA TYR A 34 -9.88 27.69 32.48
C TYR A 34 -10.44 28.09 31.10
N GLY A 35 -11.69 28.60 31.06
CA GLY A 35 -12.35 29.03 29.83
C GLY A 35 -12.93 27.90 28.97
N ARG A 36 -12.96 26.66 29.48
CA ARG A 36 -13.59 25.50 28.84
C ARG A 36 -14.80 25.05 29.66
N SER A 37 -15.96 24.93 29.00
CA SER A 37 -17.19 24.44 29.62
C SER A 37 -17.22 22.90 29.62
N PHE A 38 -17.23 22.31 30.81
CA PHE A 38 -17.35 20.87 31.05
C PHE A 38 -18.77 20.55 31.51
N LEU A 39 -19.36 19.47 31.01
CA LEU A 39 -20.63 18.93 31.50
C LEU A 39 -20.33 17.78 32.48
N ILE A 40 -20.86 17.87 33.70
CA ILE A 40 -20.78 16.79 34.67
C ILE A 40 -21.93 15.83 34.37
N TYR A 41 -21.65 14.66 33.80
CA TYR A 41 -22.68 13.74 33.30
C TYR A 41 -22.89 12.50 34.19
N ASP A 42 -21.88 12.11 34.97
CA ASP A 42 -21.95 11.01 35.96
C ASP A 42 -20.98 11.26 37.12
N CYS A 43 -21.22 10.60 38.25
CA CYS A 43 -20.37 10.60 39.44
C CYS A 43 -20.38 9.22 40.12
N ASP A 44 -19.33 8.91 40.89
CA ASP A 44 -19.20 7.63 41.58
C ASP A 44 -20.18 7.49 42.76
N ASP A 45 -20.34 6.27 43.27
CA ASP A 45 -21.30 5.97 44.34
C ASP A 45 -20.97 6.68 45.66
N PHE A 46 -19.68 6.92 45.94
CA PHE A 46 -19.25 7.68 47.11
C PHE A 46 -19.75 9.13 47.02
N THR A 47 -19.54 9.78 45.88
CA THR A 47 -19.98 11.15 45.63
C THR A 47 -21.51 11.26 45.66
N LYS A 48 -22.23 10.26 45.12
CA LYS A 48 -23.70 10.19 45.22
C LYS A 48 -24.18 10.15 46.68
N ASN A 49 -23.53 9.34 47.52
CA ASN A 49 -23.88 9.26 48.95
C ASN A 49 -23.56 10.57 49.68
N PHE A 50 -22.42 11.21 49.39
CA PHE A 50 -22.06 12.51 49.96
C PHE A 50 -23.12 13.59 49.66
N TYR A 51 -23.58 13.70 48.41
CA TYR A 51 -24.64 14.66 48.06
C TYR A 51 -26.01 14.32 48.66
N ARG A 52 -26.31 13.03 48.88
CA ARG A 52 -27.54 12.60 49.55
C ARG A 52 -27.55 13.02 51.03
N GLU A 53 -26.44 12.81 51.73
CA GLU A 53 -26.32 13.07 53.16
C GLU A 53 -26.17 14.56 53.48
N HIS A 54 -25.38 15.30 52.70
CA HIS A 54 -25.06 16.70 53.00
C HIS A 54 -25.96 17.73 52.30
N PHE A 55 -26.51 17.39 51.13
CA PHE A 55 -27.29 18.33 50.30
C PHE A 55 -28.70 17.83 49.98
N GLY A 56 -29.09 16.64 50.48
CA GLY A 56 -30.44 16.09 50.28
C GLY A 56 -30.79 15.77 48.83
N VAL A 57 -29.77 15.54 47.98
CA VAL A 57 -29.99 15.23 46.55
C VAL A 57 -30.34 13.76 46.40
N GLU A 58 -31.56 13.47 45.97
CA GLU A 58 -32.07 12.09 45.80
C GLU A 58 -32.01 11.60 44.35
N HIS A 59 -31.98 12.52 43.38
CA HIS A 59 -32.00 12.20 41.96
C HIS A 59 -30.63 12.45 41.31
N PHE A 60 -30.03 11.37 40.82
CA PHE A 60 -28.78 11.40 40.06
C PHE A 60 -29.08 10.87 38.66
N ASP A 61 -29.71 11.71 37.84
CA ASP A 61 -30.01 11.35 36.45
C ASP A 61 -28.71 11.33 35.65
N VAL A 62 -28.20 10.12 35.39
CA VAL A 62 -27.02 9.94 34.53
C VAL A 62 -27.36 10.46 33.16
N ILE A 63 -26.60 11.45 32.69
CA ILE A 63 -26.77 11.96 31.34
C ILE A 63 -26.00 11.02 30.42
N ASP A 64 -26.72 10.31 29.57
CA ASP A 64 -26.11 9.50 28.52
C ASP A 64 -25.44 10.42 27.50
N VAL A 65 -24.12 10.54 27.60
CA VAL A 65 -23.32 11.29 26.65
C VAL A 65 -22.80 10.30 25.61
N ASP A 66 -23.38 10.36 24.41
CA ASP A 66 -22.87 9.65 23.23
C ASP A 66 -21.52 10.28 22.81
N ILE A 67 -20.44 9.82 23.44
CA ILE A 67 -19.08 10.16 23.06
C ILE A 67 -18.80 9.44 21.74
N LYS A 68 -19.18 10.08 20.63
CA LYS A 68 -18.73 9.66 19.31
C LYS A 68 -17.23 9.88 19.25
N GLU A 69 -16.47 8.80 19.34
CA GLU A 69 -15.05 8.84 19.04
C GLU A 69 -14.92 9.20 17.56
N GLU A 70 -14.68 10.47 17.27
CA GLU A 70 -14.45 10.93 15.90
C GLU A 70 -13.22 10.18 15.36
N GLU A 71 -13.42 9.38 14.32
CA GLU A 71 -12.31 8.72 13.63
C GLU A 71 -11.37 9.80 13.12
N ARG A 72 -10.19 9.90 13.75
CA ARG A 72 -9.17 10.85 13.31
C ARG A 72 -8.89 10.61 11.83
N PRO A 73 -8.91 11.67 10.99
CA PRO A 73 -8.60 11.51 9.58
C PRO A 73 -7.19 10.91 9.45
N GLN A 74 -7.11 9.73 8.84
CA GLN A 74 -5.83 9.07 8.61
C GLN A 74 -5.03 9.93 7.62
N GLN A 75 -3.88 10.41 8.06
CA GLN A 75 -3.01 11.16 7.17
C GLN A 75 -2.47 10.21 6.08
N PRO A 76 -2.56 10.58 4.80
CA PRO A 76 -1.99 9.76 3.75
C PRO A 76 -0.48 9.66 3.95
N VAL A 77 0.07 8.48 3.64
CA VAL A 77 1.52 8.29 3.67
C VAL A 77 2.16 9.28 2.70
N PRO A 78 3.16 10.06 3.13
CA PRO A 78 3.82 11.01 2.26
C PRO A 78 4.55 10.28 1.11
N PRO A 79 4.70 10.92 -0.05
CA PRO A 79 5.43 10.34 -1.16
C PRO A 79 6.89 10.07 -0.78
N HIS A 80 7.48 9.04 -1.39
CA HIS A 80 8.88 8.69 -1.16
C HIS A 80 9.82 9.82 -1.58
N ASN A 81 10.76 10.17 -0.70
CA ASN A 81 11.67 11.32 -0.85
C ASN A 81 12.85 11.08 -1.82
N GLY A 82 12.95 9.90 -2.44
CA GLY A 82 13.99 9.55 -3.41
C GLY A 82 15.31 9.06 -2.79
N PHE A 83 15.42 9.02 -1.46
CA PHE A 83 16.59 8.49 -0.76
C PHE A 83 16.30 7.11 -0.18
N GLY A 84 17.23 6.18 -0.38
CA GLY A 84 17.09 4.81 0.11
C GLY A 84 16.04 4.01 -0.65
N SER A 85 15.50 2.97 -0.01
CA SER A 85 14.39 2.19 -0.56
C SER A 85 13.05 2.73 -0.05
N PRO A 86 11.94 2.59 -0.80
CA PRO A 86 10.63 3.05 -0.35
C PRO A 86 10.21 2.37 0.95
N GLU A 87 10.59 1.10 1.15
CA GLU A 87 10.31 0.36 2.38
C GLU A 87 11.05 0.95 3.58
N ASP A 88 12.26 1.50 3.38
CA ASP A 88 13.05 2.13 4.42
C ASP A 88 12.50 3.50 4.81
N THR A 89 12.14 4.32 3.81
CA THR A 89 11.47 5.61 4.03
C THR A 89 10.14 5.42 4.77
N LEU A 90 9.37 4.38 4.43
CA LEU A 90 8.12 4.06 5.11
C LEU A 90 8.32 3.78 6.60
N GLN A 91 9.42 3.15 7.01
CA GLN A 91 9.71 2.90 8.42
C GLN A 91 9.96 4.19 9.20
N SER A 92 10.50 5.22 8.56
CA SER A 92 10.65 6.56 9.16
C SER A 92 9.32 7.29 9.32
N VAL A 93 8.34 7.02 8.44
CA VAL A 93 6.98 7.57 8.57
C VAL A 93 6.23 6.87 9.70
N LEU A 94 6.38 5.55 9.81
CA LEU A 94 5.63 4.74 10.78
C LEU A 94 6.16 4.90 12.22
N ARG A 95 7.43 5.28 12.42
CA ARG A 95 8.08 5.31 13.73
C ARG A 95 9.09 6.46 13.85
N ILE A 96 9.10 7.14 15.01
CA ILE A 96 10.12 8.14 15.37
C ILE A 96 11.53 7.54 15.34
N THR A 97 11.68 6.30 15.83
CA THR A 97 12.91 5.53 15.69
C THR A 97 12.71 4.46 14.61
N PRO A 98 13.23 4.66 13.40
CA PRO A 98 13.02 3.73 12.30
C PRO A 98 13.63 2.37 12.62
N ARG A 99 12.89 1.31 12.29
CA ARG A 99 13.37 -0.07 12.39
C ARG A 99 13.65 -0.58 10.99
N ARG A 100 14.64 -1.46 10.85
CA ARG A 100 14.91 -2.13 9.58
C ARG A 100 13.66 -2.89 9.11
N ALA A 101 13.25 -2.65 7.87
CA ALA A 101 12.15 -3.38 7.25
C ALA A 101 12.43 -4.89 7.27
N ARG A 102 11.45 -5.67 7.75
CA ARG A 102 11.55 -7.13 7.77
C ARG A 102 11.25 -7.66 6.37
N LYS A 103 12.15 -8.49 5.85
CA LYS A 103 11.90 -9.27 4.63
C LYS A 103 11.11 -10.53 5.00
N ASP A 104 10.36 -11.06 4.03
CA ASP A 104 9.66 -12.33 4.22
C ASP A 104 10.68 -13.48 4.36
N SER A 105 10.93 -13.88 5.61
CA SER A 105 11.91 -14.92 5.93
C SER A 105 11.51 -16.28 5.38
N ARG A 106 10.20 -16.56 5.23
CA ARG A 106 9.74 -17.82 4.63
C ARG A 106 10.13 -17.87 3.16
N GLN A 107 9.82 -16.82 2.42
CA GLN A 107 10.18 -16.74 0.99
C GLN A 107 11.69 -16.87 0.77
N ILE A 108 12.50 -16.21 1.60
CA ILE A 108 13.96 -16.29 1.51
C ILE A 108 14.44 -17.73 1.68
N LEU A 109 13.93 -18.43 2.70
CA LEU A 109 14.35 -19.79 3.05
C LEU A 109 13.87 -20.82 2.02
N GLU A 110 12.60 -20.76 1.63
CA GLU A 110 12.00 -21.73 0.70
C GLU A 110 12.61 -21.65 -0.70
N LYS A 111 13.00 -20.44 -1.12
CA LYS A 111 13.53 -20.18 -2.47
C LYS A 111 15.05 -19.98 -2.47
N GLU A 112 15.71 -20.33 -1.36
CA GLU A 112 17.17 -20.24 -1.26
C GLU A 112 17.84 -21.17 -2.28
N GLY A 113 18.94 -20.69 -2.90
CA GLY A 113 19.67 -21.45 -3.92
C GLY A 113 18.97 -21.55 -5.29
N ILE A 114 17.70 -21.15 -5.42
CA ILE A 114 17.00 -21.14 -6.70
C ILE A 114 17.45 -19.94 -7.53
N VAL A 115 17.91 -20.21 -8.75
CA VAL A 115 18.29 -19.18 -9.74
C VAL A 115 17.63 -19.50 -11.07
N LEU A 116 16.84 -18.56 -11.59
CA LEU A 116 16.21 -18.68 -12.90
C LEU A 116 17.09 -17.95 -13.92
N ARG A 117 17.61 -18.68 -14.91
CA ARG A 117 18.52 -18.15 -15.92
C ARG A 117 17.82 -18.06 -17.28
N PHE A 118 18.05 -16.93 -17.94
CA PHE A 118 17.47 -16.61 -19.24
C PHE A 118 18.55 -16.06 -20.16
N GLN A 119 18.54 -16.48 -21.42
CA GLN A 119 19.36 -15.89 -22.45
C GLN A 119 18.61 -14.72 -23.07
N ALA A 120 19.27 -13.58 -23.20
CA ALA A 120 18.71 -12.37 -23.77
C ALA A 120 19.65 -11.71 -24.79
N THR A 121 19.09 -10.88 -25.65
CA THR A 121 19.81 -10.00 -26.59
C THR A 121 19.37 -8.56 -26.36
N LEU A 122 20.17 -7.59 -26.81
CA LEU A 122 19.79 -6.18 -26.74
C LEU A 122 18.77 -5.83 -27.83
N ASP A 123 17.72 -5.10 -27.45
CA ASP A 123 16.84 -4.39 -28.38
C ASP A 123 17.52 -3.09 -28.81
N SER A 124 18.48 -3.20 -29.74
CA SER A 124 19.28 -2.07 -30.25
C SER A 124 19.24 -2.07 -31.78
N THR A 125 19.27 -0.87 -32.38
CA THR A 125 19.37 -0.70 -33.83
C THR A 125 20.78 -0.99 -34.35
N LEU A 126 21.80 -0.89 -33.47
CA LEU A 126 23.19 -1.08 -33.83
C LEU A 126 23.49 -2.56 -34.10
N PRO A 127 24.07 -2.92 -35.27
CA PRO A 127 24.40 -4.31 -35.61
C PRO A 127 25.31 -4.99 -34.59
N LEU A 128 26.31 -4.26 -34.07
CA LEU A 128 27.24 -4.77 -33.06
C LEU A 128 26.53 -5.19 -31.76
N ASP A 129 25.48 -4.48 -31.36
CA ASP A 129 24.72 -4.82 -30.15
C ASP A 129 23.82 -6.03 -30.34
N LYS A 130 23.40 -6.34 -31.57
CA LYS A 130 22.54 -7.49 -31.87
C LYS A 130 23.26 -8.82 -31.70
N GLU A 131 24.57 -8.84 -31.92
CA GLU A 131 25.40 -10.03 -31.74
C GLU A 131 25.71 -10.32 -30.27
N ARG A 132 25.60 -9.30 -29.41
CA ARG A 132 25.86 -9.43 -27.97
C ARG A 132 24.77 -10.25 -27.31
N SER A 133 25.20 -11.25 -26.52
CA SER A 133 24.29 -12.11 -25.78
C SER A 133 24.51 -12.04 -24.29
N PHE A 134 23.40 -12.02 -23.56
CA PHE A 134 23.35 -11.79 -22.13
C PHE A 134 22.70 -12.97 -21.44
N VAL A 135 23.10 -13.22 -20.20
CA VAL A 135 22.45 -14.14 -19.27
C VAL A 135 21.83 -13.30 -18.16
N ILE A 136 20.51 -13.29 -18.10
CA ILE A 136 19.74 -12.67 -17.03
C ILE A 136 19.49 -13.75 -15.97
N CYS A 137 19.90 -13.47 -14.74
CA CYS A 137 19.67 -14.32 -13.59
C CYS A 137 18.66 -13.63 -12.67
N PHE A 138 17.50 -14.25 -12.46
CA PHE A 138 16.51 -13.84 -11.48
C PHE A 138 16.59 -14.73 -10.24
N TYR A 139 16.55 -14.11 -9.06
CA TYR A 139 16.62 -14.78 -7.77
C TYR A 139 15.26 -14.69 -7.05
N PRO A 140 14.45 -15.76 -7.02
CA PRO A 140 13.12 -15.71 -6.44
C PRO A 140 13.07 -15.49 -4.92
N SER A 141 14.18 -15.71 -4.21
CA SER A 141 14.29 -15.53 -2.75
C SER A 141 14.25 -14.07 -2.32
N ASP A 142 14.84 -13.16 -3.10
CA ASP A 142 14.91 -11.72 -2.78
C ASP A 142 14.45 -10.80 -3.92
N GLU A 143 13.87 -11.39 -4.98
CA GLU A 143 13.34 -10.68 -6.16
C GLU A 143 14.38 -9.79 -6.84
N THR A 144 15.63 -10.21 -6.81
CA THR A 144 16.72 -9.46 -7.44
C THR A 144 17.07 -10.05 -8.81
N VAL A 145 17.70 -9.22 -9.63
CA VAL A 145 18.16 -9.53 -10.98
C VAL A 145 19.65 -9.23 -11.07
N SER A 146 20.40 -10.10 -11.72
CA SER A 146 21.74 -9.80 -12.23
C SER A 146 21.81 -10.08 -13.72
N ILE A 147 22.66 -9.35 -14.43
CA ILE A 147 22.84 -9.50 -15.88
C ILE A 147 24.33 -9.70 -16.15
N LEU A 148 24.66 -10.79 -16.83
CA LEU A 148 26.00 -11.12 -17.27
C LEU A 148 26.08 -11.07 -18.78
N GLU A 149 27.12 -10.47 -19.32
CA GLU A 149 27.42 -10.51 -20.75
C GLU A 149 28.32 -11.72 -21.06
N ARG A 150 27.95 -12.51 -22.07
CA ARG A 150 28.77 -13.64 -22.51
C ARG A 150 29.92 -13.14 -23.38
N PRO A 151 31.15 -13.67 -23.19
CA PRO A 151 32.28 -13.31 -24.01
C PRO A 151 32.10 -13.77 -25.45
N LEU A 152 32.36 -12.85 -26.38
CA LEU A 152 32.41 -13.11 -27.80
C LEU A 152 33.87 -12.97 -28.28
N PRO A 153 34.47 -14.04 -28.85
CA PRO A 153 35.83 -13.96 -29.36
C PRO A 153 35.91 -12.92 -30.48
N ASN A 154 37.03 -12.20 -30.54
CA ASN A 154 37.31 -11.17 -31.55
C ASN A 154 36.31 -10.01 -31.62
N SER A 155 35.45 -9.83 -30.60
CA SER A 155 34.46 -8.73 -30.57
C SER A 155 35.04 -7.37 -30.15
N GLY A 156 36.19 -7.35 -29.49
CA GLY A 156 36.76 -6.14 -28.90
C GLY A 156 35.98 -5.58 -27.69
N VAL A 157 34.91 -6.26 -27.25
CA VAL A 157 34.07 -5.84 -26.12
C VAL A 157 34.40 -6.68 -24.88
N PRO A 158 34.75 -6.05 -23.74
CA PRO A 158 35.03 -6.77 -22.51
C PRO A 158 33.74 -7.41 -21.96
N ALA A 159 33.76 -8.73 -21.81
CA ALA A 159 32.67 -9.47 -21.18
C ALA A 159 32.69 -9.35 -19.66
N GLY A 160 31.54 -9.58 -19.01
CA GLY A 160 31.48 -9.59 -17.55
C GLY A 160 30.12 -9.27 -16.98
N LYS A 161 30.10 -8.72 -15.75
CA LYS A 161 28.88 -8.31 -15.06
C LYS A 161 28.37 -7.01 -15.65
N PHE A 162 27.34 -7.10 -16.48
CA PHE A 162 26.64 -5.94 -17.00
C PHE A 162 25.81 -5.24 -15.92
N LEU A 163 25.11 -6.03 -15.08
CA LEU A 163 24.35 -5.53 -13.93
C LEU A 163 24.64 -6.37 -12.69
N ARG A 164 25.09 -5.71 -11.62
CA ARG A 164 25.21 -6.34 -10.28
C ARG A 164 23.82 -6.68 -9.73
N ARG A 165 23.74 -7.76 -8.94
CA ARG A 165 22.50 -8.21 -8.30
C ARG A 165 21.80 -7.07 -7.56
N MET A 166 20.61 -6.68 -8.02
CA MET A 166 19.77 -5.66 -7.40
C MET A 166 18.28 -5.87 -7.74
N ARG A 167 17.36 -5.26 -6.99
CA ARG A 167 15.94 -5.24 -7.38
C ARG A 167 15.76 -4.30 -8.57
N LEU A 168 15.12 -4.80 -9.62
CA LEU A 168 14.95 -4.05 -10.87
C LEU A 168 13.58 -3.37 -10.91
N ARG A 169 13.55 -2.05 -11.06
CA ARG A 169 12.32 -1.26 -11.17
C ARG A 169 11.79 -1.33 -12.60
N LYS A 170 10.47 -1.43 -12.75
CA LYS A 170 9.80 -1.31 -14.04
C LYS A 170 9.81 0.14 -14.50
N PRO A 171 9.93 0.41 -15.82
CA PRO A 171 9.78 1.75 -16.34
C PRO A 171 8.38 2.29 -16.03
N LEU A 172 8.28 3.59 -15.76
CA LEU A 172 6.99 4.26 -15.73
C LEU A 172 6.52 4.40 -17.18
N ASN A 173 5.56 3.57 -17.57
CA ASN A 173 4.99 3.56 -18.93
C ASN A 173 4.19 4.84 -19.20
N GLY A 174 4.83 5.98 -19.46
CA GLY A 174 4.27 7.18 -20.10
C GLY A 174 3.09 7.90 -19.41
N PHE A 175 2.42 7.27 -18.46
CA PHE A 175 1.41 7.87 -17.62
C PHE A 175 2.14 8.36 -16.37
N PRO A 176 2.13 9.67 -16.07
CA PRO A 176 2.51 10.11 -14.75
C PRO A 176 1.64 9.33 -13.77
N PRO A 177 2.22 8.79 -12.70
CA PRO A 177 1.41 8.12 -11.70
C PRO A 177 0.48 9.22 -11.19
N GLN A 178 -0.82 9.05 -11.40
CA GLN A 178 -1.82 10.04 -10.95
C GLN A 178 -1.74 10.28 -9.43
N SER A 179 -0.95 9.46 -8.73
CA SER A 179 -0.51 9.68 -7.37
C SER A 179 1.02 9.61 -7.29
N SER A 180 1.67 10.71 -6.92
CA SER A 180 3.08 10.78 -6.53
C SER A 180 3.47 9.83 -5.38
N ALA A 181 2.49 9.14 -4.80
CA ALA A 181 2.61 8.12 -3.77
C ALA A 181 2.60 6.66 -4.29
N ALA A 182 2.54 6.42 -5.61
CA ALA A 182 2.51 5.05 -6.14
C ALA A 182 3.85 4.34 -5.90
N GLU A 183 3.81 3.26 -5.10
CA GLU A 183 4.97 2.43 -4.81
C GLU A 183 5.69 1.99 -6.10
N PRO A 184 7.04 2.01 -6.12
CA PRO A 184 7.77 1.60 -7.30
C PRO A 184 7.49 0.13 -7.61
N ARG A 185 7.00 -0.12 -8.84
CA ARG A 185 6.76 -1.49 -9.31
C ARG A 185 8.08 -2.14 -9.68
N TYR A 186 8.32 -3.35 -9.17
CA TYR A 186 9.49 -4.16 -9.47
C TYR A 186 9.15 -5.30 -10.43
N TYR A 187 10.15 -5.81 -11.15
CA TYR A 187 9.99 -7.01 -11.97
C TYR A 187 9.80 -8.24 -11.08
N GLY A 188 8.74 -8.99 -11.33
CA GLY A 188 8.46 -10.27 -10.68
C GLY A 188 8.77 -11.45 -11.59
N VAL A 189 8.63 -12.66 -11.04
CA VAL A 189 8.84 -13.93 -11.76
C VAL A 189 8.02 -13.99 -13.06
N GLY A 190 6.79 -13.49 -13.04
CA GLY A 190 5.86 -13.53 -14.17
C GLY A 190 6.27 -12.68 -15.38
N ASP A 191 7.17 -11.70 -15.19
CA ASP A 191 7.67 -10.85 -16.27
C ASP A 191 8.75 -11.55 -17.11
N PHE A 192 9.45 -12.54 -16.54
CA PHE A 192 10.54 -13.27 -17.19
C PHE A 192 10.00 -14.43 -18.03
N ARG A 193 9.55 -14.13 -19.25
CA ARG A 193 9.16 -15.14 -20.25
C ARG A 193 9.89 -14.92 -21.56
N VAL A 194 10.02 -15.98 -22.35
CA VAL A 194 10.56 -15.90 -23.71
C VAL A 194 9.70 -14.94 -24.54
N GLY A 195 10.34 -14.03 -25.26
CA GLY A 195 9.72 -12.97 -26.03
C GLY A 195 9.47 -11.66 -25.27
N ASN A 196 9.43 -11.69 -23.92
CA ASN A 196 9.24 -10.47 -23.15
C ASN A 196 10.49 -9.59 -23.16
N VAL A 197 10.26 -8.28 -23.02
CA VAL A 197 11.32 -7.27 -22.95
C VAL A 197 11.49 -6.80 -21.51
N ILE A 198 12.72 -6.86 -21.01
CA ILE A 198 13.11 -6.37 -19.68
C ILE A 198 13.97 -5.14 -19.86
N GLU A 199 13.61 -4.04 -19.21
CA GLU A 199 14.40 -2.82 -19.20
C GLU A 199 15.28 -2.75 -17.96
N ALA A 200 16.58 -2.56 -18.17
CA ALA A 200 17.56 -2.39 -17.10
C ALA A 200 18.63 -1.36 -17.47
N VAL A 201 18.87 -0.40 -16.58
CA VAL A 201 19.90 0.65 -16.74
C VAL A 201 19.78 1.38 -18.09
N GLY A 202 18.56 1.70 -18.49
CA GLY A 202 18.25 2.38 -19.76
C GLY A 202 18.46 1.53 -21.01
N ARG A 203 18.70 0.22 -20.89
CA ARG A 203 18.79 -0.72 -22.01
C ARG A 203 17.65 -1.73 -21.96
N ARG A 204 17.14 -2.11 -23.12
CA ARG A 204 16.05 -3.08 -23.29
C ARG A 204 16.63 -4.43 -23.72
N PHE A 205 16.25 -5.48 -23.03
CA PHE A 205 16.71 -6.85 -23.24
C PHE A 205 15.54 -7.73 -23.65
N ILE A 206 15.65 -8.37 -24.81
CA ILE A 206 14.65 -9.33 -25.29
C ILE A 206 15.06 -10.70 -24.81
N ILE A 207 14.19 -11.38 -24.07
CA ILE A 207 14.45 -12.75 -23.63
C ILE A 207 14.26 -13.69 -24.82
N VAL A 208 15.36 -14.29 -25.29
CA VAL A 208 15.36 -15.21 -26.43
C VAL A 208 15.15 -16.66 -26.00
N ARG A 209 15.68 -17.04 -24.83
CA ARG A 209 15.57 -18.41 -24.32
C ARG A 209 15.49 -18.42 -22.81
N ALA A 210 14.80 -19.42 -22.26
CA ALA A 210 14.79 -19.72 -20.84
C ALA A 210 15.43 -21.08 -20.60
N ASP A 211 16.11 -21.26 -19.47
CA ASP A 211 16.52 -22.58 -19.01
C ASP A 211 15.29 -23.47 -18.80
N GLN A 212 15.45 -24.78 -18.99
CA GLN A 212 14.36 -25.73 -18.78
C GLN A 212 13.88 -25.72 -17.32
N PHE A 213 14.82 -25.61 -16.37
CA PHE A 213 14.49 -25.42 -14.96
C PHE A 213 13.67 -24.15 -14.73
N ALA A 214 14.11 -23.02 -15.30
CA ALA A 214 13.40 -21.74 -15.16
C ALA A 214 11.98 -21.80 -15.73
N THR A 215 11.82 -22.42 -16.90
CA THR A 215 10.52 -22.63 -17.55
C THR A 215 9.59 -23.48 -16.69
N ASN A 216 10.09 -24.60 -16.15
CA ASN A 216 9.31 -25.49 -15.30
C ASN A 216 8.96 -24.84 -13.96
N TYR A 217 9.88 -24.09 -13.37
CA TYR A 217 9.66 -23.33 -12.14
C TYR A 217 8.55 -22.31 -12.32
N ILE A 218 8.62 -21.50 -13.39
CA ILE A 218 7.58 -20.51 -13.70
C ILE A 218 6.24 -21.20 -13.95
N LYS A 219 6.21 -22.29 -14.72
CA LYS A 219 4.95 -23.02 -14.97
C LYS A 219 4.29 -23.50 -13.67
N ARG A 220 5.05 -24.09 -12.75
CA ARG A 220 4.53 -24.61 -11.48
C ARG A 220 4.04 -23.51 -10.55
N HIS A 221 4.86 -22.47 -10.34
CA HIS A 221 4.54 -21.41 -9.38
C HIS A 221 3.62 -20.31 -9.94
N HIS A 222 3.37 -20.29 -11.25
CA HIS A 222 2.59 -19.24 -11.90
C HIS A 222 1.29 -19.74 -12.58
N MET A 223 1.06 -21.06 -12.68
CA MET A 223 -0.27 -21.58 -13.02
C MET A 223 -1.32 -21.24 -11.95
N GLU A 224 -0.93 -21.10 -10.69
CA GLU A 224 -1.83 -20.76 -9.58
C GLU A 224 -2.30 -19.31 -9.62
N THR A 225 -1.48 -18.38 -10.16
CA THR A 225 -1.83 -16.95 -10.23
C THR A 225 -2.93 -16.68 -11.27
N PHE A 226 -3.06 -17.52 -12.30
CA PHE A 226 -4.12 -17.41 -13.31
C PHE A 226 -5.41 -18.17 -12.94
N ALA A 227 -5.36 -19.11 -11.98
CA ALA A 227 -6.56 -19.81 -11.52
C ALA A 227 -7.46 -18.93 -10.63
N ASN A 228 -6.90 -17.92 -9.96
CA ASN A 228 -7.63 -16.96 -9.12
C ASN A 228 -7.86 -15.60 -9.79
N GLY A 229 -7.43 -15.43 -11.03
CA GLY A 229 -7.77 -14.27 -11.86
C GLY A 229 -8.96 -14.64 -12.73
N SER A 230 -10.17 -14.37 -12.24
CA SER A 230 -11.40 -14.47 -13.03
C SER A 230 -11.19 -13.87 -14.43
N PRO A 231 -11.49 -14.60 -15.51
CA PRO A 231 -11.44 -14.03 -16.85
C PRO A 231 -12.47 -12.91 -16.88
N GLN A 232 -12.01 -11.66 -17.02
CA GLN A 232 -12.91 -10.59 -17.39
C GLN A 232 -13.53 -10.99 -18.73
N SER A 233 -14.83 -11.28 -18.66
CA SER A 233 -15.67 -11.61 -19.77
C SER A 233 -15.50 -10.53 -20.85
N ALA A 234 -15.10 -10.97 -22.04
CA ALA A 234 -15.32 -10.21 -23.26
C ALA A 234 -16.81 -9.88 -23.31
N THR A 235 -17.15 -8.62 -23.00
CA THR A 235 -18.52 -8.14 -23.10
C THR A 235 -18.81 -7.98 -24.58
N THR A 236 -19.72 -8.82 -25.03
CA THR A 236 -20.27 -8.91 -26.37
C THR A 236 -20.87 -7.58 -26.79
N ASN A 237 -20.61 -7.21 -28.05
CA ASN A 237 -21.12 -6.01 -28.71
C ASN A 237 -22.66 -5.93 -28.61
N GLY A 238 -23.15 -4.81 -28.08
CA GLY A 238 -24.56 -4.44 -28.09
C GLY A 238 -24.78 -3.26 -29.04
N ASP A 239 -24.72 -3.51 -30.35
CA ASP A 239 -25.18 -2.55 -31.35
C ASP A 239 -26.71 -2.59 -31.42
N GLY A 240 -27.33 -1.58 -30.81
CA GLY A 240 -28.76 -1.33 -30.88
C GLY A 240 -29.03 0.12 -31.24
N ARG A 241 -29.06 0.45 -32.54
CA ARG A 241 -29.93 1.53 -33.02
C ARG A 241 -30.21 1.44 -34.52
N VAL A 242 -31.48 1.15 -34.78
CA VAL A 242 -32.16 1.19 -36.08
C VAL A 242 -32.35 2.65 -36.50
N HIS A 243 -31.90 3.02 -37.69
CA HIS A 243 -32.61 3.99 -38.53
C HIS A 243 -32.53 3.55 -39.98
N GLY A 244 -33.70 3.24 -40.53
CA GLY A 244 -33.86 2.74 -41.89
C GLY A 244 -33.80 3.83 -42.95
N GLN A 245 -33.49 3.38 -44.16
CA GLN A 245 -34.07 3.88 -45.40
C GLN A 245 -33.86 2.79 -46.47
N LEU A 246 -34.98 2.22 -46.92
CA LEU A 246 -35.13 1.57 -48.22
C LEU A 246 -35.07 2.69 -49.30
N PRO A 247 -34.60 2.41 -50.54
CA PRO A 247 -35.42 1.58 -51.41
C PRO A 247 -34.70 0.68 -52.45
N THR A 248 -35.37 -0.45 -52.68
CA THR A 248 -35.71 -1.08 -53.98
C THR A 248 -34.65 -1.44 -55.02
N ASN A 249 -34.63 -2.75 -55.31
CA ASN A 249 -34.51 -3.43 -56.60
C ASN A 249 -33.29 -3.14 -57.49
N PHE A 250 -32.53 -4.19 -57.84
CA PHE A 250 -32.63 -4.83 -59.16
C PHE A 250 -31.85 -6.16 -59.21
N GLN A 251 -32.37 -7.07 -60.04
CA GLN A 251 -31.93 -8.40 -60.50
C GLN A 251 -30.39 -8.58 -60.57
N GLY A 252 -29.77 -9.70 -60.20
CA GLY A 252 -30.04 -11.07 -60.64
C GLY A 252 -29.10 -11.42 -61.80
N GLU A 253 -28.08 -12.24 -61.58
CA GLU A 253 -27.67 -13.36 -62.46
C GLU A 253 -26.37 -14.05 -61.98
N GLU A 254 -26.44 -15.37 -62.07
CA GLU A 254 -25.46 -16.39 -61.78
C GLU A 254 -25.22 -17.11 -63.12
N SER A 255 -23.97 -17.23 -63.60
CA SER A 255 -23.52 -18.25 -64.58
C SER A 255 -22.05 -18.01 -64.96
N THR A 256 -21.07 -18.73 -64.41
CA THR A 256 -20.37 -19.93 -64.97
C THR A 256 -19.05 -19.65 -65.72
N PRO A 257 -18.14 -20.65 -65.81
CA PRO A 257 -16.69 -20.44 -65.88
C PRO A 257 -16.11 -20.66 -67.29
N SER A 258 -14.81 -20.41 -67.42
CA SER A 258 -13.90 -21.04 -68.40
C SER A 258 -12.51 -21.15 -67.80
#